data_AF-A0AA94EU79-F1
#
_entry.id   AF-A0AA94EU79-F1
#
_cell.length_a   1.000
_cell.length_b   1.000
_cell.length_c   1.000
_cell.angle_alpha   90.00
_cell.angle_beta   90.00
_cell.angle_gamma   90.00
#
_symmetry.space_group_name_H-M   'P 1'
#
loop_
_entity.id
_entity.type
_entity.pdbx_description
1 polymer ?
#
loop_
_entity_poly.entity_id
_entity_poly.type
_entity_poly.pdbx_seq_one_letter_code
_entity_poly.pdbx_strand_id
1 'polypeptide(L)'
;MMRWVSFFACFVSLTACAAQQVYRNDVYLLNTCGVPLELTLANDSNYDDQPRSFTLNPNQRSSIGNYQSFGEDVSGQISDLYSLSIKSPTAMKYIDAQTLRNAVASIKKTEEKAVRSWTVDTGAFCP
;
A
#
# COMPACT_ATOMS: atom_id res chain seq x y z
N MET A 1 31.30 64.70 -9.32
CA MET A 1 30.23 63.91 -9.96
C MET A 1 30.51 62.44 -9.71
N MET A 2 29.64 61.80 -8.93
CA MET A 2 29.76 60.42 -8.43
C MET A 2 29.13 59.48 -9.48
N ARG A 3 29.88 58.54 -10.06
CA ARG A 3 29.30 57.49 -10.91
C ARG A 3 29.48 56.15 -10.22
N TRP A 4 28.37 55.72 -9.64
CA TRP A 4 28.19 54.47 -8.92
C TRP A 4 28.17 53.32 -9.93
N VAL A 5 28.94 52.28 -9.61
CA VAL A 5 29.06 51.02 -10.32
C VAL A 5 27.74 50.24 -10.21
N SER A 6 27.18 49.79 -11.33
CA SER A 6 26.10 48.79 -11.34
C SER A 6 26.58 47.52 -12.01
N PHE A 7 27.11 46.60 -11.19
CA PHE A 7 27.26 45.20 -11.55
C PHE A 7 25.87 44.57 -11.48
N PHE A 8 25.25 44.30 -12.64
CA PHE A 8 24.08 43.43 -12.73
C PHE A 8 24.54 41.99 -12.49
N ALA A 9 24.34 41.48 -11.28
CA ALA A 9 24.47 40.06 -10.97
C ALA A 9 23.25 39.33 -11.55
N CYS A 10 23.46 38.54 -12.59
CA CYS A 10 22.48 37.57 -13.07
C CYS A 10 22.24 36.52 -11.98
N PHE A 11 21.14 36.65 -11.24
CA PHE A 11 20.63 35.60 -10.38
C PHE A 11 20.15 34.44 -11.27
N VAL A 12 20.99 33.43 -11.44
CA VAL A 12 20.59 32.14 -11.99
C VAL A 12 19.77 31.44 -10.92
N SER A 13 18.44 31.57 -10.99
CA SER A 13 17.51 30.80 -10.17
C SER A 13 17.65 29.33 -10.53
N LEU A 14 18.52 28.60 -9.83
CA LEU A 14 18.52 27.14 -9.84
C LEU A 14 17.21 26.70 -9.21
N THR A 15 16.21 26.39 -10.02
CA THR A 15 15.00 25.73 -9.56
C THR A 15 15.41 24.36 -9.05
N ALA A 16 15.60 24.24 -7.73
CA ALA A 16 15.78 22.94 -7.10
C ALA A 16 14.51 22.13 -7.34
N CYS A 17 14.58 21.11 -8.20
CA CYS A 17 13.56 20.06 -8.23
C CYS A 17 13.58 19.40 -6.86
N ALA A 18 12.64 19.77 -5.98
CA ALA A 18 12.37 18.98 -4.79
C ALA A 18 11.87 17.62 -5.27
N ALA A 19 12.71 16.59 -5.17
CA ALA A 19 12.28 15.23 -5.44
C ALA A 19 11.22 14.86 -4.41
N GLN A 20 9.97 14.70 -4.85
CA GLN A 20 8.87 14.30 -3.97
C GLN A 20 9.10 12.86 -3.50
N GLN A 21 9.07 12.64 -2.19
CA GLN A 21 9.29 11.31 -1.62
C GLN A 21 8.18 10.36 -2.05
N VAL A 22 8.57 9.20 -2.58
CA VAL A 22 7.66 8.09 -2.90
C VAL A 22 7.64 7.14 -1.72
N TYR A 23 6.44 6.82 -1.25
CA TYR A 23 6.19 5.83 -0.22
C TYR A 23 5.75 4.52 -0.84
N ARG A 24 6.27 3.41 -0.32
CA ARG A 24 5.74 2.07 -0.54
C ARG A 24 4.78 1.73 0.59
N ASN A 25 3.58 1.31 0.25
CA ASN A 25 2.50 1.04 1.18
C ASN A 25 2.14 -0.45 1.07
N ASP A 26 2.53 -1.23 2.07
CA ASP A 26 2.35 -2.67 2.13
C ASP A 26 1.14 -3.03 3.02
N VAL A 27 0.14 -3.72 2.47
CA VAL A 27 -0.96 -4.29 3.25
C VAL A 27 -0.74 -5.78 3.36
N TYR A 28 -0.65 -6.28 4.60
CA TYR A 28 -0.41 -7.68 4.90
C TYR A 28 -1.65 -8.34 5.49
N LEU A 29 -1.82 -9.63 5.22
CA LEU A 29 -2.73 -10.52 5.93
C LEU A 29 -1.91 -11.49 6.76
N LEU A 30 -2.21 -11.58 8.06
CA LEU A 30 -1.75 -12.65 8.94
C LEU A 30 -2.84 -13.72 9.01
N ASN A 31 -2.51 -14.96 8.68
CA ASN A 31 -3.49 -16.05 8.77
C ASN A 31 -3.70 -16.47 10.24
N THR A 32 -4.81 -16.01 10.82
CA THR A 32 -5.27 -16.38 12.17
C THR A 32 -6.38 -17.44 12.17
N CYS A 33 -6.70 -18.04 11.02
CA CYS A 33 -7.86 -18.92 10.87
C CYS A 33 -7.62 -20.37 11.32
N GLY A 34 -6.40 -20.70 11.75
CA GLY A 34 -6.03 -22.04 12.22
C GLY A 34 -5.90 -23.11 11.13
N VAL A 35 -6.22 -22.77 9.87
CA VAL A 35 -6.11 -23.66 8.70
C VAL A 35 -5.39 -22.94 7.55
N PRO A 36 -4.73 -23.67 6.62
CA PRO A 36 -4.18 -23.06 5.42
C PRO A 36 -5.26 -22.38 4.57
N LEU A 37 -4.91 -21.23 3.99
CA LEU A 37 -5.77 -20.46 3.11
C LEU A 37 -5.19 -20.42 1.70
N GLU A 38 -6.00 -20.70 0.68
CA GLU A 38 -5.69 -20.39 -0.71
C GLU A 38 -6.16 -18.97 -0.99
N LEU A 39 -5.24 -18.09 -1.39
CA LEU A 39 -5.52 -16.70 -1.71
C LEU A 39 -5.38 -16.49 -3.21
N THR A 40 -6.32 -15.74 -3.80
CA THR A 40 -6.24 -15.24 -5.18
C THR A 40 -6.53 -13.75 -5.17
N LEU A 41 -5.58 -12.97 -5.68
CA LEU A 41 -5.58 -11.51 -5.69
C LEU A 41 -5.62 -10.99 -7.12
N ALA A 42 -6.31 -9.87 -7.32
CA ALA A 42 -6.22 -9.05 -8.53
C ALA A 42 -6.32 -7.57 -8.17
N ASN A 43 -5.60 -6.72 -8.93
CA ASN A 43 -5.51 -5.27 -8.71
C ASN A 43 -5.01 -4.91 -7.30
N ASP A 44 -4.09 -5.71 -6.75
CA ASP A 44 -3.49 -5.51 -5.43
C ASP A 44 -2.26 -4.59 -5.45
N SER A 45 -1.96 -3.96 -6.59
CA SER A 45 -0.93 -2.95 -6.73
C SER A 45 -1.27 -1.94 -7.81
N ASN A 46 -0.71 -0.73 -7.70
CA ASN A 46 -0.90 0.37 -8.67
C ASN A 46 0.28 0.57 -9.63
N TYR A 47 1.27 -0.33 -9.58
CA TYR A 47 2.42 -0.33 -10.49
C TYR A 47 2.74 -1.71 -11.08
N ASP A 48 2.11 -2.77 -10.57
CA ASP A 48 2.23 -4.15 -11.03
C ASP A 48 0.93 -4.88 -10.71
N ASP A 49 0.02 -4.97 -11.67
CA ASP A 49 -1.37 -5.39 -11.48
C ASP A 49 -1.65 -6.86 -11.84
N GLN A 50 -0.59 -7.66 -11.99
CA GLN A 50 -0.74 -9.06 -12.38
C GLN A 50 -1.48 -9.87 -11.31
N PRO A 51 -2.58 -10.57 -11.67
CA PRO A 51 -3.24 -11.46 -10.73
C PRO A 51 -2.30 -12.54 -10.21
N ARG A 52 -2.40 -12.85 -8.92
CA ARG A 52 -1.53 -13.85 -8.27
C ARG A 52 -2.31 -14.71 -7.30
N SER A 53 -1.87 -15.96 -7.17
CA SER A 53 -2.42 -16.92 -6.22
C SER A 53 -1.31 -17.58 -5.41
N PHE A 54 -1.57 -17.81 -4.12
CA PHE A 54 -0.63 -18.50 -3.23
C PHE A 54 -1.35 -19.09 -2.01
N THR A 55 -0.67 -20.01 -1.33
CA THR A 55 -1.14 -20.57 -0.05
C THR A 55 -0.52 -19.80 1.12
N LEU A 56 -1.35 -19.44 2.11
CA LEU A 56 -0.93 -18.84 3.36
C LEU A 56 -1.21 -19.82 4.51
N ASN A 57 -0.16 -20.42 5.08
CA ASN A 57 -0.32 -21.37 6.19
C ASN A 57 -0.68 -20.65 7.50
N PRO A 58 -1.19 -21.37 8.52
CA PRO A 58 -1.47 -20.77 9.82
C PRO A 58 -0.28 -20.00 10.39
N ASN A 59 -0.55 -18.82 10.95
CA ASN A 59 0.45 -17.90 11.52
C ASN A 59 1.47 -17.33 10.51
N GLN A 60 1.30 -17.58 9.21
CA GLN A 60 2.08 -16.91 8.18
C GLN A 60 1.46 -15.56 7.81
N ARG A 61 2.34 -14.62 7.44
CA ARG A 61 1.99 -13.29 6.97
C ARG A 61 2.44 -13.12 5.53
N SER A 62 1.57 -12.62 4.66
CA SER A 62 1.91 -12.28 3.27
C SER A 62 1.24 -10.98 2.83
N SER A 63 1.82 -10.34 1.81
CA SER A 63 1.27 -9.11 1.22
C SER A 63 -0.01 -9.48 0.44
N ILE A 64 -1.06 -8.71 0.68
CA ILE A 64 -2.33 -8.73 -0.05
C ILE A 64 -2.63 -7.38 -0.72
N GLY A 65 -1.63 -6.48 -0.70
CA GLY A 65 -1.66 -5.15 -1.29
C GLY A 65 -0.27 -4.51 -1.25
N ASN A 66 0.16 -3.87 -2.34
CA ASN A 66 1.40 -3.08 -2.40
C ASN A 66 1.20 -1.86 -3.31
N TYR A 67 1.29 -0.65 -2.77
CA TYR A 67 0.99 0.57 -3.51
C TYR A 67 2.09 1.60 -3.38
N GLN A 68 2.37 2.33 -4.46
CA GLN A 68 3.22 3.51 -4.42
C GLN A 68 2.37 4.78 -4.28
N SER A 69 2.75 5.68 -3.38
CA SER A 69 2.08 6.98 -3.22
C SER A 69 3.08 8.10 -2.98
N PHE A 70 2.70 9.31 -3.35
CA PHE A 70 3.49 10.54 -3.10
C PHE A 70 3.01 11.29 -1.83
N GLY A 71 2.21 10.64 -0.99
CA GLY A 71 1.51 11.20 0.18
C GLY A 71 1.08 10.12 1.18
N GLU A 72 0.37 10.50 2.25
CA GLU A 72 0.07 9.63 3.41
C GLU A 72 -1.01 8.56 3.19
N ASP A 73 -1.98 8.79 2.31
CA ASP A 73 -3.17 7.95 2.22
C ASP A 73 -2.99 6.77 1.25
N VAL A 74 -3.02 5.56 1.79
CA VAL A 74 -3.05 4.30 1.04
C VAL A 74 -4.46 3.95 0.55
N SER A 75 -5.51 4.43 1.22
CA SER A 75 -6.90 4.06 0.91
C SER A 75 -7.29 4.51 -0.50
N GLY A 76 -6.83 5.70 -0.89
CA GLY A 76 -6.97 6.23 -2.26
C GLY A 76 -6.11 5.52 -3.31
N GLN A 77 -5.18 4.63 -2.94
CA GLN A 77 -4.37 3.84 -3.87
C GLN A 77 -4.94 2.44 -4.13
N ILE A 78 -5.81 1.95 -3.24
CA ILE A 78 -6.52 0.69 -3.45
C ILE A 78 -7.47 0.88 -4.63
N SER A 79 -7.31 0.09 -5.69
CA SER A 79 -8.20 0.13 -6.86
C SER A 79 -9.64 -0.24 -6.48
N ASP A 80 -10.63 0.41 -7.08
CA ASP A 80 -12.04 -0.03 -6.96
C ASP A 80 -12.27 -1.43 -7.53
N LEU A 81 -11.36 -1.92 -8.38
CA LEU A 81 -11.37 -3.26 -8.95
C LEU A 81 -10.58 -4.27 -8.09
N TYR A 82 -10.10 -3.87 -6.91
CA TYR A 82 -9.43 -4.78 -5.99
C TYR A 82 -10.34 -5.97 -5.67
N SER A 83 -9.76 -7.16 -5.77
CA SER A 83 -10.42 -8.38 -5.32
C SER A 83 -9.44 -9.33 -4.65
N LEU A 84 -9.89 -9.88 -3.54
CA LEU A 84 -9.22 -10.97 -2.83
C LEU A 84 -10.22 -12.08 -2.57
N SER A 85 -9.97 -13.25 -3.13
CA SER A 85 -10.67 -14.48 -2.79
C SER A 85 -9.82 -15.27 -1.77
N ILE A 86 -10.45 -15.65 -0.68
CA ILE A 86 -9.85 -16.41 0.42
C ILE A 86 -10.62 -17.72 0.52
N LYS A 87 -9.96 -18.84 0.28
CA LYS A 87 -10.57 -20.17 0.35
C LYS A 87 -9.91 -20.99 1.45
N SER A 88 -10.74 -21.51 2.35
CA SER A 88 -10.39 -22.52 3.34
C SER A 88 -10.84 -23.91 2.85
N PRO A 89 -10.53 -25.00 3.57
CA PRO A 89 -11.03 -26.33 3.20
C PRO A 89 -12.56 -26.45 3.16
N THR A 90 -13.28 -25.60 3.90
CA THR A 90 -14.73 -25.72 4.11
C THR A 90 -15.54 -24.54 3.58
N ALA A 91 -14.92 -23.39 3.31
CA ALA A 91 -15.62 -22.16 2.96
C ALA A 91 -14.77 -21.25 2.07
N MET A 92 -15.43 -20.24 1.49
CA MET A 92 -14.80 -19.21 0.69
C MET A 92 -15.35 -17.84 1.08
N LYS A 93 -14.47 -16.84 1.10
CA LYS A 93 -14.79 -15.45 1.37
C LYS A 93 -14.18 -14.54 0.32
N TYR A 94 -14.88 -13.47 0.02
CA TYR A 94 -14.41 -12.42 -0.88
C TYR A 94 -14.24 -11.12 -0.11
N ILE A 95 -13.13 -10.45 -0.35
CA ILE A 95 -12.80 -9.13 0.17
C ILE A 95 -12.69 -8.19 -1.03
N ASP A 96 -13.54 -7.18 -1.07
CA ASP A 96 -13.53 -6.12 -2.08
C ASP A 96 -12.72 -4.91 -1.62
N ALA A 97 -12.58 -3.92 -2.52
CA ALA A 97 -11.86 -2.68 -2.26
C ALA A 97 -12.37 -1.96 -1.00
N GLN A 98 -13.70 -1.86 -0.82
CA GLN A 98 -14.28 -1.14 0.29
C GLN A 98 -14.01 -1.83 1.63
N THR A 99 -14.12 -3.16 1.66
CA THR A 99 -13.80 -3.96 2.84
C THR A 99 -12.32 -3.81 3.22
N LEU A 100 -11.41 -3.84 2.24
CA LEU A 100 -9.99 -3.63 2.50
C LEU A 100 -9.71 -2.21 3.00
N ARG A 101 -10.28 -1.17 2.38
CA ARG A 101 -10.13 0.23 2.82
C ARG A 101 -10.59 0.41 4.27
N ASN A 102 -11.75 -0.16 4.61
CA ASN A 102 -12.29 -0.10 5.98
C ASN A 102 -11.36 -0.80 6.98
N ALA A 103 -10.82 -1.97 6.62
CA ALA A 103 -9.88 -2.69 7.46
C ALA A 103 -8.60 -1.85 7.69
N VAL A 104 -8.00 -1.34 6.62
CA VAL A 104 -6.78 -0.53 6.68
C VAL A 104 -6.98 0.75 7.50
N ALA A 105 -8.13 1.42 7.37
CA ALA A 105 -8.46 2.62 8.14
C ALA A 105 -8.54 2.36 9.65
N SER A 106 -8.89 1.14 10.06
CA SER A 106 -8.97 0.74 11.47
C SER A 106 -7.65 0.23 12.08
N ILE A 107 -6.64 -0.03 11.22
CA ILE A 107 -5.36 -0.62 11.63
C ILE A 107 -4.31 0.48 11.82
N LYS A 108 -3.56 0.38 12.92
CA LYS A 108 -2.42 1.29 13.16
C LYS A 108 -1.34 1.06 12.10
N LYS A 109 -1.06 2.12 11.32
CA LYS A 109 0.09 2.19 10.40
C LYS A 109 1.40 2.03 11.17
N THR A 110 2.31 1.19 10.67
CA THR A 110 3.73 1.21 11.02
C THR A 110 4.52 1.85 9.88
N GLU A 111 5.51 2.68 10.19
CA GLU A 111 6.31 3.39 9.19
C GLU A 111 7.80 3.26 9.51
N GLU A 112 8.56 2.78 8.53
CA GLU A 112 10.02 2.72 8.57
C GLU A 112 10.57 3.32 7.28
N LYS A 113 11.19 4.51 7.39
CA LYS A 113 11.67 5.30 6.25
C LYS A 113 10.53 5.57 5.26
N ALA A 114 10.69 5.14 4.01
CA ALA A 114 9.70 5.30 2.95
C ALA A 114 8.75 4.09 2.82
N VAL A 115 8.77 3.16 3.78
CA VAL A 115 7.89 1.99 3.79
C VAL A 115 6.86 2.14 4.90
N ARG A 116 5.59 2.00 4.54
CA ARG A 116 4.46 2.00 5.45
C ARG A 116 3.77 0.66 5.36
N SER A 117 3.28 0.15 6.48
CA SER A 117 2.56 -1.11 6.48
C SER A 117 1.39 -1.18 7.42
N TRP A 118 0.43 -2.00 7.02
CA TRP A 118 -0.75 -2.38 7.78
C TRP A 118 -0.81 -3.90 7.82
N THR A 119 -1.12 -4.49 8.97
CA THR A 119 -1.31 -5.94 9.08
C THR A 119 -2.74 -6.20 9.53
N VAL A 120 -3.51 -6.87 8.67
CA VAL A 120 -4.82 -7.43 9.01
C VAL A 120 -4.57 -8.73 9.76
N ASP A 121 -4.88 -8.75 11.05
CA ASP A 121 -4.70 -9.89 11.96
C ASP A 121 -6.01 -10.31 12.64
N THR A 122 -7.13 -9.85 12.10
CA THR A 122 -8.45 -10.14 12.65
C THR A 122 -9.08 -11.36 11.98
N GLY A 123 -9.85 -12.13 12.77
CA GLY A 123 -10.66 -13.24 12.24
C GLY A 123 -11.74 -12.81 11.25
N ALA A 124 -11.97 -11.50 11.05
CA ALA A 124 -12.93 -11.00 10.06
C ALA A 124 -12.54 -11.37 8.61
N PHE A 125 -11.29 -11.74 8.34
CA PHE A 125 -10.84 -12.20 7.02
C PHE A 125 -10.88 -13.72 6.86
N CYS A 126 -11.25 -14.46 7.91
CA CYS A 126 -11.45 -15.91 7.82
C CYS A 126 -12.74 -16.26 7.07
N PRO A 127 -12.71 -17.23 6.14
CA PRO A 127 -13.89 -17.82 5.52
C PRO A 127 -14.78 -18.60 6.47
#